data_AF-A0A7S2A4K7-F1
#
_entry.id   AF-A0A7S2A4K7-F1
#
_cell.length_a   1.000
_cell.length_b   1.000
_cell.length_c   1.000
_cell.angle_alpha   90.00
_cell.angle_beta   90.00
_cell.angle_gamma   90.00
#
_symmetry.space_group_name_H-M   'P 1'
#
loop_
_entity.id
_entity.type
_entity.pdbx_description
1 polymer ?
#
loop_
_entity_poly.entity_id
_entity_poly.type
_entity_poly.pdbx_seq_one_letter_code
_entity_poly.pdbx_strand_id
1 'polypeptide(L)'
;MSGPPITIGWDHDPETCAVLPLDDYERDRRRREKTQLLVPRSVREEWMTDAGYARSQVQDAMRGAARDRAHRDHSCRVANSAVRRTAEEVSESARRKFKRWTGGVGRDSELYDQWRERGNAPWMGLE
;
A
#
# COMPACT_ATOMS: atom_id res chain seq x y z
N MET A 1 -12.91 7.30 -15.27
CA MET A 1 -14.08 7.80 -14.53
C MET A 1 -14.29 9.24 -14.93
N SER A 2 -15.47 9.57 -15.44
CA SER A 2 -15.84 10.92 -15.86
C SER A 2 -16.93 11.42 -14.91
N GLY A 3 -16.69 12.51 -14.20
CA GLY A 3 -17.63 13.13 -13.28
C GLY A 3 -17.10 13.27 -11.84
N PRO A 4 -17.77 14.08 -11.02
CA PRO A 4 -17.31 14.45 -9.69
C PRO A 4 -17.12 13.25 -8.77
N PRO A 5 -16.08 13.24 -7.92
CA PRO A 5 -15.95 12.22 -6.90
C PRO A 5 -17.12 12.33 -5.92
N ILE A 6 -17.74 11.20 -5.60
CA ILE A 6 -18.77 11.08 -4.58
C ILE A 6 -18.32 10.03 -3.57
N THR A 7 -18.66 10.24 -2.31
CA THR A 7 -18.48 9.26 -1.25
C THR A 7 -19.86 8.73 -0.88
N ILE A 8 -19.94 7.45 -0.53
CA ILE A 8 -21.17 6.83 -0.05
C ILE A 8 -20.95 6.53 1.43
N GLY A 9 -21.85 7.05 2.28
CA GLY A 9 -21.92 6.69 3.69
C GLY A 9 -22.63 5.35 3.89
N TRP A 10 -22.49 4.76 5.08
CA TRP A 10 -23.18 3.51 5.46
C TRP A 10 -24.36 3.77 6.39
N ASP A 11 -24.82 5.02 6.47
CA ASP A 11 -25.90 5.41 7.35
C ASP A 11 -27.21 4.78 6.88
N HIS A 12 -27.88 4.07 7.80
CA HIS A 12 -29.16 3.45 7.53
C HIS A 12 -30.26 4.52 7.54
N ASP A 13 -30.85 4.76 6.37
CA ASP A 13 -32.01 5.63 6.22
C ASP A 13 -33.28 4.78 6.06
N PRO A 14 -34.16 4.71 7.07
CA PRO A 14 -35.40 3.93 7.01
C PRO A 14 -36.40 4.43 5.96
N GLU A 15 -36.28 5.68 5.49
CA GLU A 15 -37.19 6.23 4.47
C GLU A 15 -36.82 5.79 3.05
N THR A 16 -35.53 5.54 2.79
CA THR A 16 -35.04 5.14 1.47
C THR A 16 -34.60 3.67 1.40
N CYS A 17 -34.41 3.00 2.54
CA CYS A 17 -34.02 1.59 2.59
C CYS A 17 -35.25 0.68 2.62
N ALA A 18 -35.25 -0.34 1.73
CA ALA A 18 -36.25 -1.41 1.78
C ALA A 18 -35.85 -2.45 2.83
N VAL A 19 -36.80 -2.80 3.71
CA VAL A 19 -36.67 -3.94 4.62
C VAL A 19 -37.17 -5.19 3.89
N LEU A 20 -36.26 -6.15 3.63
CA LEU A 20 -36.61 -7.45 3.05
C LEU A 20 -36.24 -8.59 4.00
N PRO A 21 -37.08 -9.64 4.10
CA PRO A 21 -36.68 -10.92 4.67
C PRO A 21 -35.46 -11.50 3.96
N LEU A 22 -34.51 -12.06 4.72
CA LEU A 22 -33.26 -12.58 4.18
C LEU A 22 -33.48 -13.69 3.16
N ASP A 23 -34.42 -14.60 3.44
CA ASP A 23 -34.73 -15.74 2.56
C ASP A 23 -35.22 -15.30 1.18
N ASP A 24 -36.02 -14.23 1.13
CA ASP A 24 -36.51 -13.65 -0.13
C ASP A 24 -35.37 -12.98 -0.90
N TYR A 25 -34.49 -12.24 -0.20
CA TYR A 25 -33.31 -11.64 -0.81
C TYR A 25 -32.40 -12.71 -1.43
N GLU A 26 -32.11 -13.79 -0.72
CA GLU A 26 -31.21 -14.85 -1.19
C GLU A 26 -31.78 -15.63 -2.37
N ARG A 27 -33.09 -15.90 -2.36
CA ARG A 27 -33.78 -16.58 -3.45
C ARG A 27 -33.67 -15.82 -4.77
N ASP A 28 -33.80 -14.50 -4.73
CA ASP A 28 -33.81 -13.64 -5.93
C ASP A 28 -32.46 -12.94 -6.20
N ARG A 29 -31.43 -13.23 -5.38
CA ARG A 29 -30.13 -12.57 -5.47
C ARG A 29 -29.42 -12.89 -6.79
N ARG A 30 -29.34 -11.88 -7.66
CA ARG A 30 -28.46 -11.90 -8.84
C ARG A 30 -27.22 -11.05 -8.60
N ARG A 31 -26.07 -11.51 -9.08
CA ARG A 31 -24.84 -10.72 -9.06
C ARG A 31 -25.06 -9.48 -9.95
N ARG A 32 -24.93 -8.29 -9.37
CA ARG A 32 -25.05 -7.04 -10.12
C ARG A 32 -23.86 -6.87 -11.05
N GLU A 33 -24.15 -6.44 -12.27
CA GLU A 33 -23.14 -6.03 -13.24
C GLU A 33 -22.47 -4.73 -12.80
N LYS A 34 -21.22 -4.54 -13.22
CA LYS A 34 -20.44 -3.34 -12.85
C LYS A 34 -21.17 -2.05 -13.21
N THR A 35 -21.88 -2.03 -14.35
CA THR A 35 -22.64 -0.87 -14.82
C THR A 35 -23.83 -0.55 -13.92
N GLN A 36 -24.44 -1.55 -13.28
CA GLN A 36 -25.55 -1.38 -12.35
C GLN A 36 -25.10 -0.81 -10.99
N LEU A 37 -23.81 -0.86 -10.69
CA LEU A 37 -23.22 -0.31 -9.47
C LEU A 37 -22.66 1.10 -9.66
N LEU A 38 -22.63 1.61 -10.88
CA LEU A 38 -22.07 2.92 -11.20
C LEU A 38 -23.15 3.99 -11.21
N VAL A 39 -22.95 5.04 -10.43
CA VAL A 39 -23.78 6.25 -10.53
C VAL A 39 -23.38 7.02 -11.80
N PRO A 40 -24.33 7.34 -12.70
CA PRO A 40 -24.06 8.11 -13.90
C PRO A 40 -23.46 9.49 -13.62
N ARG A 41 -22.68 10.02 -14.56
CA ARG A 41 -22.03 11.33 -14.41
C ARG A 41 -23.02 12.46 -14.17
N SER A 42 -24.09 12.52 -14.96
CA SER A 42 -25.12 13.56 -14.86
C SER A 42 -25.72 13.61 -13.46
N VAL A 43 -26.11 12.45 -12.93
CA VAL A 43 -26.68 12.31 -11.58
C VAL A 43 -25.71 12.81 -10.51
N ARG A 44 -24.40 12.53 -10.65
CA ARG A 44 -23.40 13.03 -9.69
C ARG A 44 -23.20 14.54 -9.76
N GLU A 45 -23.30 15.14 -10.95
CA GLU A 45 -23.21 16.60 -11.12
C GLU A 45 -24.45 17.30 -10.55
N GLU A 46 -25.63 16.70 -10.74
CA GLU A 46 -26.89 17.15 -10.15
C GLU A 46 -26.83 17.14 -8.62
N TRP A 47 -26.47 16.02 -8.00
CA TRP A 47 -26.35 15.93 -6.53
C TRP A 47 -25.40 16.96 -5.92
N MET A 48 -24.28 17.25 -6.60
CA MET A 48 -23.34 18.27 -6.14
C MET A 48 -23.92 19.68 -6.27
N THR A 49 -24.70 19.93 -7.31
CA THR A 49 -25.38 21.21 -7.52
C THR A 49 -26.47 21.41 -6.47
N ASP A 50 -27.27 20.38 -6.20
CA ASP A 50 -28.34 20.39 -5.20
C ASP A 50 -27.80 20.57 -3.77
N ALA A 51 -26.62 20.01 -3.50
CA ALA A 51 -25.89 20.24 -2.26
C ALA A 51 -25.28 21.66 -2.14
N GLY A 52 -25.46 22.51 -3.15
CA GLY A 52 -25.04 23.91 -3.14
C GLY A 52 -23.58 24.14 -3.54
N TYR A 53 -22.89 23.14 -4.10
CA TYR A 53 -21.52 23.33 -4.58
C TYR A 53 -21.49 24.12 -5.89
N ALA A 54 -20.59 25.11 -5.96
CA ALA A 54 -20.34 25.83 -7.19
C ALA A 54 -19.66 24.92 -8.21
N ARG A 55 -20.00 25.09 -9.49
CA ARG A 55 -19.43 24.30 -10.60
C ARG A 55 -17.89 24.33 -10.64
N SER A 56 -17.28 25.44 -10.24
CA SER A 56 -15.82 25.57 -10.11
C SER A 56 -15.24 24.62 -9.06
N GLN A 57 -15.86 24.52 -7.89
CA GLN A 57 -15.45 23.61 -6.81
C GLN A 57 -15.54 22.15 -7.26
N VAL A 58 -16.62 21.80 -7.97
CA VAL A 58 -16.83 20.46 -8.55
C VAL A 58 -15.70 20.13 -9.54
N GLN A 59 -15.34 21.07 -10.42
CA GLN A 59 -14.24 20.88 -11.38
C GLN A 59 -12.88 20.74 -10.69
N ASP A 60 -12.61 21.52 -9.66
CA ASP A 60 -11.35 21.44 -8.92
C ASP A 60 -11.22 20.13 -8.17
N ALA A 61 -12.30 19.64 -7.55
CA ALA A 61 -12.34 18.32 -6.95
C ALA A 61 -12.08 17.19 -7.97
N MET A 62 -12.66 17.30 -9.18
CA MET A 62 -12.39 16.35 -10.26
C MET A 62 -10.92 16.34 -10.69
N ARG A 63 -10.28 17.51 -10.78
CA ARG A 63 -8.85 17.61 -11.10
C ARG A 63 -7.99 17.00 -9.99
N GLY A 64 -8.33 17.26 -8.73
CA GLY A 64 -7.66 16.65 -7.57
C GLY A 64 -7.72 15.12 -7.63
N ALA A 65 -8.93 14.57 -7.78
CA ALA A 65 -9.13 13.12 -7.87
C ALA A 65 -8.38 12.48 -9.07
N ALA A 66 -8.27 13.19 -10.19
CA ALA A 66 -7.49 12.73 -11.34
C ALA A 66 -5.98 12.67 -11.04
N ARG A 67 -5.44 13.66 -10.32
CA ARG A 67 -4.04 13.65 -9.85
C ARG A 67 -3.79 12.50 -8.88
N ASP A 68 -4.68 12.30 -7.90
CA ASP A 68 -4.53 11.22 -6.91
C ASP A 68 -4.59 9.85 -7.57
N ARG A 69 -5.43 9.69 -8.60
CA ARG A 69 -5.43 8.48 -9.41
C ARG A 69 -4.11 8.29 -10.15
N ALA A 70 -3.60 9.33 -10.81
CA ALA A 70 -2.32 9.26 -11.51
C ALA A 70 -1.17 8.92 -10.55
N HIS A 71 -1.18 9.48 -9.35
CA HIS A 71 -0.21 9.17 -8.31
C HIS A 71 -0.30 7.71 -7.86
N ARG A 72 -1.51 7.19 -7.61
CA ARG A 72 -1.72 5.76 -7.28
C ARG A 72 -1.28 4.85 -8.41
N ASP A 73 -1.63 5.16 -9.66
CA ASP A 73 -1.22 4.37 -10.82
C ASP A 73 0.32 4.34 -10.94
N HIS A 74 0.98 5.46 -10.65
CA HIS A 74 2.43 5.54 -10.59
C HIS A 74 3.00 4.72 -9.43
N SER A 75 2.49 4.86 -8.20
CA SER A 75 2.93 4.09 -7.04
C SER A 75 2.77 2.59 -7.24
N CYS A 76 1.62 2.14 -7.77
CA CYS A 76 1.40 0.73 -8.09
C CYS A 76 2.40 0.21 -9.13
N ARG A 77 2.70 1.01 -10.17
CA ARG A 77 3.71 0.65 -11.19
C ARG A 77 5.11 0.58 -10.61
N VAL A 78 5.50 1.55 -9.78
CA VAL A 78 6.81 1.58 -9.12
C VAL A 78 6.95 0.41 -8.14
N ALA A 79 5.93 0.14 -7.34
CA ALA A 79 5.91 -0.98 -6.38
C ALA A 79 5.96 -2.35 -7.08
N ASN A 80 5.28 -2.49 -8.22
CA ASN A 80 5.35 -3.70 -9.05
C ASN A 80 6.53 -3.72 -10.03
N SER A 81 7.40 -2.71 -10.05
CA SER A 81 8.53 -2.72 -10.98
C SER A 81 9.59 -3.71 -10.47
N ALA A 82 9.78 -4.80 -11.22
CA ALA A 82 10.86 -5.76 -11.01
C ALA A 82 12.24 -5.08 -10.95
N VAL A 83 12.36 -3.90 -11.59
CA VAL A 83 13.54 -3.03 -11.61
C VAL A 83 13.88 -2.49 -10.21
N ARG A 84 12.90 -2.13 -9.38
CA ARG A 84 13.19 -1.69 -8.00
C ARG A 84 13.64 -2.83 -7.11
N ARG A 85 13.04 -4.02 -7.24
CA ARG A 85 13.51 -5.22 -6.51
C ARG A 85 14.94 -5.57 -6.88
N THR A 86 15.26 -5.61 -8.17
CA THR A 86 16.63 -5.88 -8.63
C THR A 86 17.61 -4.78 -8.21
N ALA A 87 17.21 -3.50 -8.26
CA ALA A 87 18.06 -2.40 -7.78
C ALA A 87 18.28 -2.45 -6.25
N GLU A 88 17.25 -2.72 -5.46
CA GLU A 88 17.33 -2.92 -4.02
C GLU A 88 18.23 -4.12 -3.68
N GLU A 89 18.05 -5.26 -4.34
CA GLU A 89 18.89 -6.46 -4.19
C GLU A 89 20.36 -6.23 -4.52
N VAL A 90 20.64 -5.50 -5.62
CA VAL A 90 21.99 -5.14 -6.04
C VAL A 90 22.62 -4.17 -5.05
N SER A 91 21.87 -3.17 -4.58
CA SER A 91 22.34 -2.19 -3.59
C SER A 91 22.64 -2.85 -2.24
N GLU A 92 21.80 -3.80 -1.80
CA GLU A 92 22.04 -4.57 -0.59
C GLU A 92 23.27 -5.47 -0.73
N SER A 93 23.42 -6.12 -1.88
CA SER A 93 24.58 -6.98 -2.16
C SER A 93 25.87 -6.16 -2.20
N ALA A 94 25.85 -4.99 -2.82
CA ALA A 94 26.96 -4.05 -2.83
C ALA A 94 27.28 -3.54 -1.42
N ARG A 95 26.27 -3.18 -0.63
CA ARG A 95 26.43 -2.75 0.77
C ARG A 95 26.99 -3.87 1.65
N ARG A 96 26.56 -5.12 1.48
CA ARG A 96 27.11 -6.28 2.20
C ARG A 96 28.58 -6.51 1.84
N LYS A 97 28.93 -6.42 0.55
CA LYS A 97 30.32 -6.56 0.09
C LYS A 97 31.19 -5.40 0.57
N PHE A 98 30.68 -4.17 0.51
CA PHE A 98 31.38 -2.99 0.98
C PHE A 98 31.58 -3.04 2.50
N LYS A 99 30.58 -3.48 3.28
CA LYS A 99 30.73 -3.71 4.73
C LYS A 99 31.77 -4.79 5.05
N ARG A 100 31.90 -5.84 4.23
CA ARG A 100 32.98 -6.83 4.36
C ARG A 100 34.37 -6.25 4.04
N TRP A 101 34.41 -5.26 3.16
CA TRP A 101 35.66 -4.62 2.72
C TRP A 101 36.11 -3.49 3.66
N THR A 102 35.18 -2.71 4.21
CA THR A 102 35.46 -1.59 5.12
C THR A 102 35.34 -1.95 6.59
N GLY A 103 34.49 -2.92 6.94
CA GLY A 103 34.42 -3.51 8.26
C GLY A 103 35.21 -4.81 8.26
N GLY A 104 36.51 -4.70 8.52
CA GLY A 104 37.33 -5.87 8.86
C GLY A 104 36.61 -6.67 9.93
N VAL A 105 36.14 -7.86 9.56
CA VAL A 105 35.97 -8.93 10.55
C VAL A 105 37.37 -9.11 11.10
N GLY A 106 37.60 -8.62 12.32
CA GLY A 106 38.85 -8.85 13.03
C GLY A 106 39.21 -10.31 12.84
N ARG A 107 40.42 -10.58 12.37
CA ARG A 107 40.89 -11.95 12.18
C ARG A 107 40.60 -12.69 13.48
N ASP A 108 40.01 -13.89 13.39
CA ASP A 108 39.80 -14.77 14.56
C ASP A 108 41.06 -14.91 15.44
N SER A 109 42.25 -14.64 14.88
CA SER A 109 43.51 -14.56 15.61
C SER A 109 43.54 -13.49 16.70
N GLU A 110 42.97 -12.29 16.52
CA GLU A 110 43.02 -11.23 17.54
C GLU A 110 42.09 -11.53 18.73
N LEU A 111 40.95 -12.18 18.48
CA LEU A 111 40.06 -12.68 19.52
C LEU A 111 40.68 -13.88 20.25
N TYR A 112 41.39 -14.76 19.53
CA TYR A 112 42.15 -15.88 20.11
C TYR A 112 43.32 -15.40 20.96
N ASP A 113 44.06 -14.38 20.51
CA ASP A 113 45.17 -13.78 21.25
C ASP A 113 44.67 -13.04 22.50
N GLN A 114 43.56 -12.29 22.42
CA GLN A 114 42.92 -11.70 23.60
C GLN A 114 42.37 -12.76 24.58
N TRP A 115 41.84 -13.88 24.08
CA TRP A 115 41.40 -15.00 24.92
C TRP A 115 42.59 -15.71 25.60
N ARG A 116 43.70 -15.88 24.87
CA ARG A 116 44.96 -16.46 25.34
C ARG A 116 45.61 -15.60 26.42
N GLU A 117 45.65 -14.28 26.23
CA GLU A 117 46.23 -13.33 27.18
C GLU A 117 45.41 -13.18 28.46
N ARG A 118 44.10 -13.42 28.42
CA ARG A 118 43.22 -13.43 29.61
C ARG A 118 43.34 -14.70 30.47
N GLY A 119 44.28 -15.60 30.18
CA GLY A 119 44.64 -16.72 31.03
C GLY A 119 43.60 -17.84 31.13
N ASN A 120 42.70 -17.95 30.14
CA ASN A 120 41.54 -18.84 30.22
C ASN A 120 41.68 -20.13 29.40
N ALA A 121 42.91 -20.66 29.26
CA ALA A 121 43.19 -21.92 28.57
C ALA A 121 43.47 -23.05 29.58
N PRO A 122 42.50 -23.92 29.91
CA PRO A 122 42.65 -24.85 31.02
C PRO A 122 43.38 -26.18 30.69
N TRP A 123 43.92 -26.38 29.47
CA TRP A 123 44.22 -27.75 29.01
C TRP A 123 45.50 -27.96 28.17
N MET A 124 46.61 -27.27 28.44
CA MET A 124 47.91 -27.68 27.89
C MET A 124 48.93 -27.95 28.99
N GLY A 125 48.72 -29.07 29.68
CA GLY A 125 49.61 -29.62 30.69
C GLY A 125 49.20 -31.05 31.02
N LEU A 126 49.48 -31.98 30.11
CA LEU A 126 49.54 -33.41 30.37
C LEU A 126 50.78 -33.95 29.63
N GLU A 127 51.92 -33.86 30.32
CA GLU A 127 53.00 -34.86 30.24
C GLU A 127 53.01 -35.62 31.56
#